data_AF-A0A1S8ASS0-F1
#
_entry.id   AF-A0A1S8ASS0-F1
#
_cell.length_a   1.000
_cell.length_b   1.000
_cell.length_c   1.000
_cell.angle_alpha   90.00
_cell.angle_beta   90.00
_cell.angle_gamma   90.00
#
_symmetry.space_group_name_H-M   'P 1'
#
loop_
_entity.id
_entity.type
_entity.pdbx_description
1 polymer ?
#
loop_
_entity_poly.entity_id
_entity_poly.type
_entity_poly.pdbx_seq_one_letter_code
_entity_poly.pdbx_strand_id
1 'polypeptide(L)' 'MKYCLDCDWHAAATDEPDQRDRSRAAIDHHVETGHAIDSSESLVRPTTPDGFGAVLACDLSPSSD' A
#
# COMPACT_ATOMS: atom_id res chain seq x y z
N MET A 1 3.43 11.83 -4.20
CA MET A 1 4.87 11.65 -3.90
C MET A 1 5.05 10.18 -3.54
N LYS A 2 6.19 9.55 -3.86
CA LYS A 2 6.51 8.17 -3.45
C LYS A 2 7.83 8.19 -2.71
N TYR A 3 7.93 7.51 -1.58
CA TYR A 3 9.18 7.40 -0.82
C TYR A 3 9.34 6.00 -0.24
N CYS A 4 10.58 5.54 -0.21
CA CYS A 4 10.95 4.28 0.42
C CYS A 4 11.06 4.48 1.94
N LEU A 5 10.58 3.51 2.72
CA LEU A 5 10.65 3.53 4.19
C LEU A 5 11.96 2.96 4.72
N ASP A 6 12.68 2.22 3.89
CA ASP A 6 13.88 1.48 4.27
C ASP A 6 15.18 2.12 3.74
N CYS A 7 15.09 3.00 2.73
CA CYS A 7 16.24 3.72 2.16
C CYS A 7 15.85 5.12 1.63
N ASP A 8 16.83 5.91 1.21
CA ASP A 8 16.64 7.31 0.75
C ASP A 8 16.01 7.45 -0.65
N TRP A 9 15.48 6.38 -1.23
CA TRP A 9 14.83 6.44 -2.54
C TRP A 9 13.50 7.20 -2.49
N HIS A 10 13.29 8.11 -3.44
CA HIS A 10 12.06 8.88 -3.56
C HIS A 10 11.77 9.27 -5.01
N ALA A 11 10.49 9.41 -5.34
CA ALA A 11 10.01 9.90 -6.63
C ALA A 11 8.96 11.00 -6.42
N ALA A 12 9.32 12.22 -6.77
CA ALA A 12 8.50 13.42 -6.62
C ALA A 12 7.89 13.86 -7.96
N ALA A 13 6.76 14.56 -7.89
CA ALA A 13 6.08 15.10 -9.07
C ALA A 13 6.90 16.18 -9.80
N THR A 14 7.88 16.76 -9.11
CA THR A 14 8.84 17.73 -9.63
C THR A 14 9.82 17.12 -10.62
N ASP A 15 10.19 15.87 -10.38
CA ASP A 15 11.17 15.13 -11.17
C ASP A 15 10.49 14.35 -12.29
N GLU A 16 9.34 13.73 -11.98
CA GLU A 16 8.52 12.99 -12.93
C GLU A 16 7.06 13.45 -12.83
N PRO A 17 6.58 14.31 -13.75
CA PRO A 17 5.23 14.88 -13.66
C PRO A 17 4.16 13.79 -13.76
N ASP A 18 4.40 12.77 -14.58
CA ASP A 18 3.50 11.66 -14.82
C ASP A 18 3.39 10.74 -13.59
N GLN A 19 2.16 10.61 -13.08
CA GLN A 19 1.85 9.74 -11.95
C GLN A 19 2.14 8.26 -12.30
N ARG A 20 1.94 7.88 -13.56
CA ARG A 20 2.12 6.52 -14.05
C ARG A 20 3.58 6.09 -13.96
N ASP A 21 4.49 6.95 -14.39
CA ASP A 21 5.92 6.68 -14.37
C ASP A 21 6.48 6.65 -12.94
N ARG A 22 6.03 7.57 -12.07
CA ARG A 22 6.32 7.50 -10.62
C ARG A 22 5.85 6.20 -9.97
N SER A 23 4.66 5.75 -10.33
CA SER A 23 4.11 4.49 -9.81
C SER A 23 4.89 3.29 -10.33
N ARG A 24 5.33 3.32 -11.59
CA ARG A 24 6.16 2.26 -12.17
C ARG A 24 7.53 2.18 -11.49
N ALA A 25 8.19 3.31 -11.28
CA ALA A 25 9.48 3.36 -10.58
C ALA A 25 9.38 2.86 -9.13
N ALA A 26 8.27 3.16 -8.44
CA ALA A 26 8.01 2.64 -7.10
C ALA A 26 7.83 1.11 -7.07
N ILE A 27 7.10 0.55 -8.05
CA ILE A 27 6.92 -0.90 -8.16
C ILE A 27 8.26 -1.58 -8.46
N ASP A 28 9.04 -1.03 -9.39
CA ASP A 28 10.35 -1.54 -9.77
C ASP A 28 11.28 -1.61 -8.56
N HIS A 29 11.41 -0.50 -7.82
CA HIS A 29 12.19 -0.45 -6.58
C HIS A 29 11.72 -1.47 -5.55
N HIS A 30 10.41 -1.58 -5.32
CA HIS A 30 9.85 -2.55 -4.38
C HIS A 30 10.19 -4.00 -4.78
N VAL A 31 10.09 -4.33 -6.07
CA VAL A 31 10.37 -5.67 -6.58
C VAL A 31 11.87 -6.00 -6.49
N GLU A 32 12.74 -5.03 -6.78
CA GLU A 32 14.19 -5.24 -6.75
C GLU A 32 14.75 -5.33 -5.32
N THR A 33 14.23 -4.53 -4.40
CA THR A 33 14.80 -4.38 -3.04
C THR A 33 13.98 -5.08 -1.96
N GLY A 34 12.70 -5.34 -2.20
CA GLY A 34 11.74 -5.79 -1.19
C GLY A 34 11.31 -4.69 -0.20
N HIS A 35 11.73 -3.44 -0.39
CA HIS A 35 11.44 -2.35 0.53
C HIS A 35 9.99 -1.84 0.43
N ALA A 36 9.46 -1.32 1.53
CA ALA A 36 8.12 -0.77 1.55
C ALA A 36 8.11 0.65 0.98
N ILE A 37 7.27 0.90 -0.03
CA ILE A 37 7.06 2.24 -0.59
C ILE A 37 5.77 2.85 -0.03
N ASP A 38 5.89 4.00 0.61
CA ASP A 38 4.73 4.80 0.93
C ASP A 38 4.27 5.56 -0.32
N SER A 39 3.03 5.27 -0.69
CA SER A 39 2.37 5.78 -1.87
C SER A 39 1.36 6.88 -1.56
N SER A 40 1.28 7.31 -0.30
CA SER A 40 0.24 8.15 0.24
C SER A 40 0.35 9.57 -0.35
N GLU A 41 -0.60 9.92 -1.22
CA GLU A 41 -0.81 11.31 -1.65
C GLU A 41 -1.63 12.10 -0.61
N SER A 42 -2.09 11.39 0.43
CA SER A 42 -2.97 11.89 1.47
C SER A 42 -2.19 12.16 2.75
N LEU A 43 -2.17 13.42 3.19
CA LEU A 43 -1.80 13.80 4.57
C LEU A 43 -2.77 13.25 5.62
N VAL A 44 -3.83 12.57 5.20
CA VAL A 44 -4.81 11.94 6.08
C VAL A 44 -4.48 10.46 6.10
N ARG A 45 -3.94 9.98 7.23
CA ARG A 45 -3.96 8.55 7.56
C ARG A 45 -5.38 8.06 7.25
N PRO A 46 -5.57 6.93 6.56
CA PRO A 46 -6.83 6.22 6.64
C PRO A 46 -7.11 6.05 8.13
N THR A 47 -8.06 6.82 8.65
CA THR A 47 -8.58 6.57 9.99
C THR A 47 -9.27 5.24 9.82
N THR A 48 -8.59 4.15 10.16
CA THR A 48 -9.25 2.88 10.35
C THR A 48 -10.38 3.21 11.32
N PRO A 49 -11.67 3.11 10.93
CA PRO A 49 -12.71 3.22 11.94
C PRO A 49 -12.41 2.10 12.94
N ASP A 50 -12.10 2.51 14.16
CA ASP A 50 -11.92 1.64 15.31
C ASP A 50 -13.25 0.88 15.49
N GLY A 51 -13.38 -0.27 14.81
CA GLY A 51 -14.63 -1.02 14.76
C GLY A 51 -15.00 -1.55 13.38
N PHE A 52 -14.25 -2.52 12.86
CA PHE A 52 -14.84 -3.70 12.23
C PHE A 52 -14.07 -4.93 12.72
N GLY A 53 -14.32 -5.26 13.97
CA GLY A 53 -13.99 -6.56 14.53
C GLY A 53 -14.74 -7.67 13.78
N ALA A 54 -14.11 -8.84 13.73
CA ALA A 54 -14.62 -10.08 13.17
C ALA A 54 -14.98 -10.01 11.67
N VAL A 55 -13.97 -10.30 10.84
CA VAL A 55 -14.22 -11.02 9.59
C VAL A 55 -15.02 -12.25 9.98
N LEU A 56 -16.29 -12.25 9.58
CA LEU A 56 -17.26 -13.29 9.87
C LEU A 56 -16.66 -14.63 9.43
N ALA A 57 -16.36 -15.48 10.41
CA ALA A 57 -16.14 -16.89 10.16
C ALA A 57 -17.43 -17.41 9.52
N CYS A 58 -17.35 -17.78 8.24
CA CYS A 58 -18.41 -18.53 7.60
C CYS A 58 -18.58 -19.82 8.40
N ASP A 59 -19.68 -19.90 9.16
CA ASP A 59 -20.13 -21.12 9.81
C ASP A 59 -20.52 -22.10 8.69
N LEU A 60 -19.53 -22.89 8.26
CA LEU A 60 -19.76 -24.10 7.49
C LEU A 60 -20.18 -25.16 8.49
N SER A 61 -21.46 -25.16 8.86
CA SER A 61 -22.03 -26.29 9.59
C SER A 61 -21.84 -27.56 8.74
N PRO A 62 -21.19 -28.61 9.23
CA PRO A 62 -21.17 -29.88 8.52
C PRO A 62 -22.58 -30.50 8.65
N SER A 63 -23.37 -30.44 7.58
CA SER A 63 -24.55 -31.29 7.46
C SER A 63 -24.08 -32.74 7.55
N SER A 64 -24.34 -33.37 8.68
CA SER A 64 -24.17 -34.81 8.88
C SER A 64 -25.51 -35.49 8.63
N ASP A 65 -25.43 -36.53 7.79
CA ASP A 65 -26.41 -37.57 7.42
C ASP A 65 -27.62 -37.18 6.54
#